data_AF-A0A956MZW8-F1
#
_entry.id   AF-A0A956MZW8-F1
#
_cell.length_a   1.000
_cell.length_b   1.000
_cell.length_c   1.000
_cell.angle_alpha   90.00
_cell.angle_beta   90.00
_cell.angle_gamma   90.00
#
_symmetry.space_group_name_H-M   'P 1'
#
loop_
_entity.id
_entity.type
_entity.pdbx_description
1 polymer ?
#
loop_
_entity_poly.entity_id
_entity_poly.type
_entity_poly.pdbx_seq_one_letter_code
_entity_poly.pdbx_strand_id
1 'polypeptide(L)'
;RRYILSVARNKAKFLIAQKLMDRTLYREDNLFRTIKCFKLKKDDVVSCDVVEFRRCKSVMKSVTKLPEMIYSRYGSSIISITTIDGETVFLPISIKKYTLQKKRQYAHYVPNNFYYIQDGYLYLLDTEIEAVNIVLIAASEEEVEEVSECSECNDCKSSWDYEFICSDKLLEPVIQDTLQEVISTFKAIRPDENPNLTLHQVDQTIK
;
A
#
# COMPACT_ATOMS: atom_id res chain seq x y z
N ARG A 1 -2.61 -0.07 -23.45
CA ARG A 1 -1.53 0.68 -22.76
C ARG A 1 -1.70 0.65 -21.24
N ARG A 2 -2.81 1.13 -20.65
CA ARG A 2 -3.12 0.96 -19.21
C ARG A 2 -3.04 -0.49 -18.71
N TYR A 3 -3.49 -1.44 -19.55
CA TYR A 3 -3.40 -2.88 -19.25
C TYR A 3 -1.96 -3.39 -19.02
N ILE A 4 -0.99 -2.94 -19.82
CA ILE A 4 0.40 -3.39 -19.69
C ILE A 4 0.97 -2.89 -18.35
N LEU A 5 0.69 -1.63 -18.00
CA LEU A 5 1.09 -1.05 -16.72
C LEU A 5 0.46 -1.79 -15.53
N SER A 6 -0.83 -2.15 -15.62
CA SER A 6 -1.48 -2.91 -14.54
C SER A 6 -0.90 -4.32 -14.39
N VAL A 7 -0.60 -5.00 -15.50
CA VAL A 7 0.07 -6.31 -15.47
C VAL A 7 1.46 -6.17 -14.85
N ALA A 8 2.22 -5.15 -15.22
CA ALA A 8 3.53 -4.87 -14.65
C ALA A 8 3.50 -4.58 -13.15
N ARG A 9 2.59 -3.70 -12.70
CA ARG A 9 2.39 -3.42 -11.26
C ARG A 9 2.02 -4.71 -10.51
N ASN A 10 1.15 -5.55 -11.06
CA ASN A 10 0.76 -6.82 -10.42
C ASN A 10 1.92 -7.81 -10.31
N LYS A 11 2.74 -7.98 -11.36
CA LYS A 11 3.92 -8.85 -11.33
C LYS A 11 4.99 -8.33 -10.38
N ALA A 12 5.26 -7.03 -10.40
CA ALA A 12 6.18 -6.40 -9.46
C ALA A 12 5.71 -6.60 -8.03
N LYS A 13 4.43 -6.34 -7.73
CA LYS A 13 3.84 -6.57 -6.41
C LYS A 13 4.02 -8.01 -5.93
N PHE A 14 3.81 -8.99 -6.81
CA PHE A 14 4.00 -10.41 -6.48
C PHE A 14 5.46 -10.74 -6.16
N LEU A 15 6.40 -10.32 -7.00
CA LEU A 15 7.83 -10.59 -6.80
C LEU A 15 8.40 -9.87 -5.57
N ILE A 16 7.97 -8.62 -5.35
CA ILE A 16 8.32 -7.86 -4.14
C ILE A 16 7.76 -8.56 -2.90
N ALA A 17 6.49 -8.99 -2.92
CA ALA A 17 5.90 -9.73 -1.80
C ALA A 17 6.68 -11.02 -1.49
N GLN A 18 7.12 -11.76 -2.52
CA GLN A 18 7.95 -12.95 -2.34
C GLN A 18 9.31 -12.62 -1.70
N LYS A 19 10.01 -11.61 -2.20
CA LYS A 19 11.33 -11.21 -1.66
C LYS A 19 11.23 -10.57 -0.27
N LEU A 20 10.09 -9.99 0.08
CA LEU A 20 9.81 -9.51 1.44
C LEU A 20 9.69 -10.68 2.42
N MET A 21 9.16 -11.82 1.97
CA MET A 21 9.19 -13.06 2.78
C MET A 21 10.62 -13.52 3.05
N ASP A 22 11.51 -13.37 2.07
CA ASP A 22 12.93 -13.74 2.19
C ASP A 22 13.75 -12.73 3.00
N ARG A 23 13.18 -11.57 3.38
CA ARG A 23 13.84 -10.46 4.10
C ARG A 23 15.06 -9.86 3.39
N THR A 24 15.18 -10.07 2.08
CA THR A 24 16.34 -9.60 1.30
C THR A 24 16.20 -8.17 0.79
N LEU A 25 14.98 -7.63 0.75
CA LEU A 25 14.67 -6.29 0.22
C LEU A 25 14.96 -5.13 1.17
N TYR A 26 15.15 -5.37 2.46
CA TYR A 26 15.37 -4.27 3.43
C TYR A 26 16.69 -3.50 3.25
N ARG A 27 17.54 -3.92 2.30
CA ARG A 27 18.82 -3.26 1.98
C ARG A 27 18.73 -2.36 0.75
N GLU A 28 17.57 -2.28 0.11
CA GLU A 28 17.39 -1.58 -1.16
C GLU A 28 16.59 -0.31 -0.94
N ASP A 29 17.31 0.81 -0.82
CA ASP A 29 16.72 2.11 -0.45
C ASP A 29 15.76 2.67 -1.50
N ASN A 30 15.92 2.26 -2.77
CA ASN A 30 15.08 2.68 -3.89
C ASN A 30 13.60 2.25 -3.76
N LEU A 31 13.30 1.24 -2.94
CA LEU A 31 11.94 0.76 -2.71
C LEU A 31 11.19 1.56 -1.65
N PHE A 32 11.91 2.30 -0.81
CA PHE A 32 11.30 3.00 0.29
C PHE A 32 10.73 4.32 -0.19
N ARG A 33 9.47 4.56 0.13
CA ARG A 33 8.78 5.81 -0.10
C ARG A 33 8.31 6.39 1.22
N THR A 34 8.39 7.71 1.32
CA THR A 34 8.07 8.43 2.53
C THR A 34 6.84 9.29 2.30
N ILE A 35 5.74 8.97 2.97
CA ILE A 35 4.59 9.86 3.07
C ILE A 35 4.93 10.90 4.12
N LYS A 36 4.97 12.17 3.70
CA LYS A 36 5.24 13.29 4.61
C LYS A 36 3.91 13.89 5.07
N CYS A 37 3.85 14.27 6.35
CA CYS A 37 2.70 14.99 6.92
C CYS A 37 1.36 14.25 6.74
N PHE A 38 1.32 12.96 7.07
CA PHE A 38 0.10 12.17 7.01
C PHE A 38 -0.87 12.58 8.13
N LYS A 39 -2.00 13.19 7.76
CA LYS A 39 -2.96 13.76 8.71
C LYS A 39 -3.73 12.72 9.52
N LEU A 40 -3.85 13.02 10.80
CA LEU A 40 -4.58 12.30 11.81
C LEU A 40 -5.59 13.24 12.47
N LYS A 41 -6.77 12.72 12.80
CA LYS A 41 -7.81 13.40 13.53
C LYS A 41 -8.06 12.67 14.85
N LYS A 42 -8.34 13.42 15.91
CA LYS A 42 -8.77 12.85 17.18
C LYS A 42 -10.08 12.09 16.99
N ASP A 43 -10.06 10.81 17.34
CA ASP A 43 -11.25 9.95 17.32
C ASP A 43 -11.77 9.76 18.74
N ASP A 44 -13.09 9.64 18.85
CA ASP A 44 -13.75 9.52 20.15
C ASP A 44 -13.61 8.08 20.66
N VAL A 45 -12.85 7.94 21.75
CA VAL A 45 -12.53 6.67 22.41
C VAL A 45 -13.77 5.84 22.76
N VAL A 46 -14.89 6.51 23.02
CA VAL A 46 -16.16 5.88 23.41
C VAL A 46 -16.93 5.35 22.19
N SER A 47 -16.87 6.06 21.06
CA SER A 47 -17.56 5.70 19.81
C SER A 47 -16.72 4.84 18.87
N CYS A 48 -15.43 4.63 19.13
CA CYS A 48 -14.61 3.73 18.34
C CYS A 48 -15.24 2.31 18.30
N ASP A 49 -15.33 1.75 17.08
CA ASP A 49 -15.81 0.38 16.86
C ASP A 49 -14.95 -0.69 17.55
N VAL A 50 -13.71 -0.32 17.89
CA VAL A 50 -12.77 -1.17 18.63
C VAL A 50 -12.99 -1.00 20.12
N VAL A 51 -13.74 -1.93 20.72
CA VAL A 51 -14.10 -1.93 22.14
C VAL A 51 -12.88 -1.84 23.06
N GLU A 52 -11.75 -2.42 22.65
CA GLU A 52 -10.51 -2.42 23.42
C GLU A 52 -9.80 -1.06 23.45
N PHE A 53 -10.12 -0.14 22.54
CA PHE A 53 -9.60 1.22 22.58
C PHE A 53 -10.24 2.09 23.66
N ARG A 54 -11.35 1.65 24.28
CA ARG A 54 -11.98 2.34 25.41
C ARG A 54 -11.08 2.57 26.62
N ARG A 55 -9.91 1.90 26.68
CA ARG A 55 -8.88 2.06 27.73
C ARG A 55 -7.72 2.99 27.33
N CYS A 56 -7.74 3.52 26.12
CA CYS A 56 -6.81 4.56 25.68
C CYS A 56 -7.23 5.90 26.29
N LYS A 57 -6.27 6.78 26.55
CA LYS A 57 -6.57 8.16 26.96
C LYS A 57 -7.03 8.99 25.77
N SER A 58 -6.36 8.81 24.64
CA SER A 58 -6.64 9.45 23.36
C SER A 58 -6.34 8.45 22.24
N VAL A 59 -7.06 8.59 21.13
CA VAL A 59 -6.81 7.85 19.88
C VAL A 59 -6.79 8.86 18.74
N MET A 60 -5.73 8.83 17.95
CA MET A 60 -5.63 9.62 16.72
C MET A 60 -5.80 8.68 15.53
N LYS A 61 -6.80 8.92 14.70
CA LYS A 61 -7.13 8.11 13.52
C LYS A 61 -6.76 8.87 12.25
N SER A 62 -6.22 8.19 11.25
CA SER A 62 -5.94 8.82 9.96
C SER A 62 -7.21 9.30 9.25
N VAL A 63 -7.12 10.48 8.63
CA VAL A 63 -8.23 11.05 7.85
C VAL A 63 -8.42 10.24 6.56
N THR A 64 -7.32 9.95 5.89
CA THR A 64 -7.26 9.17 4.67
C THR A 64 -6.84 7.74 4.95
N LYS A 65 -7.16 6.84 4.01
CA LYS A 65 -6.65 5.46 4.03
C LYS A 65 -5.18 5.49 3.62
N LEU A 66 -4.42 4.56 4.21
CA LEU A 66 -3.08 4.27 3.72
C LEU A 66 -3.16 3.78 2.27
N PRO A 67 -2.17 4.13 1.42
CA PRO A 67 -2.11 3.65 0.05
C PRO A 67 -1.99 2.13 0.02
N GLU A 68 -2.17 1.54 -1.16
CA GLU A 68 -2.12 0.09 -1.33
C GLU A 68 -0.73 -0.44 -0.95
N MET A 69 -0.67 -1.03 0.24
CA MET A 69 0.55 -1.63 0.74
C MET A 69 0.74 -3.05 0.20
N ILE A 70 1.99 -3.43 0.02
CA ILE A 70 2.36 -4.81 -0.24
C ILE A 70 2.30 -5.55 1.10
N TYR A 71 1.52 -6.62 1.19
CA TYR A 71 1.45 -7.45 2.40
C TYR A 71 2.31 -8.69 2.23
N SER A 72 3.11 -9.01 3.24
CA SER A 72 3.78 -10.30 3.36
C SER A 72 3.17 -11.10 4.50
N ARG A 73 3.55 -12.37 4.63
CA ARG A 73 3.18 -13.20 5.79
C ARG A 73 3.62 -12.58 7.13
N TYR A 74 4.64 -11.73 7.13
CA TYR A 74 5.19 -11.09 8.33
C TYR A 74 4.48 -9.78 8.71
N GLY A 75 3.55 -9.29 7.88
CA GLY A 75 2.77 -8.08 8.14
C GLY A 75 2.84 -7.06 7.01
N SER A 76 2.41 -5.84 7.35
CA SER A 76 2.40 -4.66 6.48
C SER A 76 3.82 -4.21 6.13
N SER A 77 4.03 -3.73 4.90
CA SER A 77 5.33 -3.18 4.44
C SER A 77 5.67 -1.79 4.98
N ILE A 78 5.27 -1.51 6.22
CA ILE A 78 5.64 -0.27 6.92
C ILE A 78 6.94 -0.55 7.66
N ILE A 79 7.92 0.32 7.44
CA ILE A 79 9.25 0.20 8.03
C ILE A 79 9.31 1.02 9.31
N SER A 80 8.88 2.28 9.24
CA SER A 80 8.83 3.17 10.39
C SER A 80 7.73 4.21 10.25
N ILE A 81 7.18 4.60 11.39
CA ILE A 81 6.30 5.74 11.53
C ILE A 81 6.97 6.66 12.55
N THR A 82 7.14 7.92 12.20
CA THR A 82 7.81 8.91 13.04
C THR A 82 6.99 10.19 13.15
N THR A 83 7.27 11.01 14.16
CA THR A 83 6.80 12.40 14.18
C THR A 83 7.36 13.19 12.99
N ILE A 84 6.75 14.34 12.70
CA ILE A 84 7.26 15.27 11.67
C ILE A 84 8.74 15.59 11.90
N ASP A 85 9.12 15.79 13.17
CA ASP A 85 10.50 16.11 13.58
C ASP A 85 11.44 14.89 13.58
N GLY A 86 10.91 13.67 13.42
CA GLY A 86 11.70 12.44 13.42
C GLY A 86 12.17 11.95 14.80
N GLU A 87 11.90 12.68 15.88
CA GLU A 87 12.38 12.35 17.23
C GLU A 87 11.74 11.09 17.82
N THR A 88 10.44 10.90 17.58
CA THR A 88 9.70 9.78 18.17
C THR A 88 9.35 8.75 17.10
N VAL A 89 9.70 7.50 17.38
CA VAL A 89 9.37 6.35 16.53
C VAL A 89 8.20 5.59 17.16
N PHE A 90 7.21 5.27 16.35
CA PHE A 90 6.06 4.48 16.76
C PHE A 90 6.27 3.00 16.44
N LEU A 91 5.91 2.14 17.38
CA LEU A 91 6.04 0.68 17.24
C LEU A 91 4.69 0.02 16.96
N PRO A 92 4.64 -1.01 16.11
CA PRO A 92 3.40 -1.74 15.87
C PRO A 92 3.00 -2.53 17.12
N ILE A 93 1.73 -2.44 17.50
CA ILE A 93 1.18 -3.26 18.59
C ILE A 93 -0.13 -3.92 18.16
N SER A 94 -0.40 -5.12 18.69
CA SER A 94 -1.73 -5.72 18.57
C SER A 94 -2.59 -5.32 19.76
N ILE A 95 -3.90 -5.19 19.54
CA ILE A 95 -4.88 -4.81 20.56
C ILE A 95 -4.75 -5.63 21.85
N LYS A 96 -4.58 -6.96 21.72
CA LYS A 96 -4.40 -7.86 22.87
C LYS A 96 -3.12 -7.55 23.65
N LYS A 97 -2.00 -7.31 22.96
CA LYS A 97 -0.73 -6.97 23.59
C LYS A 97 -0.81 -5.63 24.30
N TYR A 98 -1.42 -4.64 23.68
CA TYR A 98 -1.63 -3.31 24.27
C TYR A 98 -2.44 -3.39 25.58
N THR A 99 -3.55 -4.14 25.57
CA THR A 99 -4.36 -4.35 26.78
C THR A 99 -3.60 -5.06 27.89
N LEU A 100 -2.79 -6.07 27.55
CA LEU A 100 -1.96 -6.76 28.54
C LEU A 100 -0.86 -5.86 29.08
N GLN A 101 -0.26 -5.03 28.24
CA GLN A 101 0.81 -4.12 28.62
C GLN A 101 0.31 -3.05 29.60
N LYS A 102 -0.88 -2.46 29.35
CA LYS A 102 -1.50 -1.52 30.29
C LYS A 102 -1.86 -2.14 31.65
N LYS A 103 -2.08 -3.45 31.73
CA LYS A 103 -2.34 -4.14 33.01
C LYS A 103 -1.07 -4.39 33.84
N ARG A 104 0.12 -4.19 33.28
CA ARG A 104 1.38 -4.45 34.00
C ARG A 104 1.63 -3.37 35.06
N GLN A 105 2.16 -3.80 36.20
CA GLN A 105 2.45 -2.90 37.34
C GLN A 105 3.43 -1.77 36.99
N TYR A 106 4.35 -2.00 36.05
CA TYR A 106 5.35 -1.04 35.59
C TYR A 106 5.04 -0.45 34.20
N ALA A 107 3.79 -0.51 33.75
CA ALA A 107 3.39 -0.03 32.42
C ALA A 107 3.74 1.45 32.18
N HIS A 108 3.71 2.27 33.23
CA HIS A 108 3.99 3.70 33.16
C HIS A 108 5.44 4.05 32.77
N TYR A 109 6.39 3.12 32.95
CA TYR A 109 7.80 3.33 32.60
C TYR A 109 8.14 2.97 31.15
N VAL A 110 7.22 2.31 30.44
CA VAL A 110 7.45 1.91 29.05
C VAL A 110 6.94 3.03 28.14
N PRO A 111 7.72 3.48 27.15
CA PRO A 111 7.24 4.48 26.19
C PRO A 111 5.99 3.96 25.47
N ASN A 112 4.94 4.79 25.43
CA ASN A 112 3.62 4.42 24.92
C ASN A 112 3.41 4.78 23.43
N ASN A 113 4.49 4.89 22.66
CA ASN A 113 4.41 5.29 21.25
C ASN A 113 4.06 4.08 20.40
N PHE A 114 2.77 3.74 20.38
CA PHE A 114 2.27 2.59 19.63
C PHE A 114 1.33 3.01 18.51
N TYR A 115 1.39 2.26 17.42
CA TYR A 115 0.42 2.36 16.34
C TYR A 115 -0.28 1.03 16.08
N TYR A 116 -1.48 1.13 15.54
CA TYR A 116 -2.31 0.02 15.09
C TYR A 116 -2.93 0.34 13.73
N ILE A 117 -3.14 -0.69 12.91
CA ILE A 117 -3.73 -0.54 11.58
C ILE A 117 -4.95 -1.44 11.49
N GLN A 118 -6.06 -0.86 11.05
CA GLN A 118 -7.30 -1.58 10.82
C GLN A 118 -8.04 -0.98 9.62
N ASP A 119 -8.47 -1.86 8.71
CA ASP A 119 -9.24 -1.50 7.50
C ASP A 119 -8.57 -0.41 6.64
N GLY A 120 -7.22 -0.40 6.65
CA GLY A 120 -6.40 0.57 5.92
C GLY A 120 -6.24 1.93 6.62
N TYR A 121 -6.81 2.12 7.81
CA TYR A 121 -6.60 3.33 8.61
C TYR A 121 -5.50 3.12 9.66
N LEU A 122 -4.73 4.17 9.89
CA LEU A 122 -3.71 4.23 10.94
C LEU A 122 -4.33 4.79 12.22
N TYR A 123 -4.07 4.14 13.34
CA TYR A 123 -4.47 4.58 14.67
C TYR A 123 -3.22 4.74 15.54
N LEU A 124 -3.03 5.93 16.11
CA LEU A 124 -2.04 6.15 17.17
C LEU A 124 -2.75 6.13 18.53
N LEU A 125 -2.12 5.46 19.49
CA LEU A 125 -2.70 5.23 20.81
C LEU A 125 -2.00 6.11 21.86
N ASP A 126 -2.78 6.69 22.77
CA ASP A 126 -2.30 7.56 23.87
C ASP A 126 -1.42 8.75 23.43
N THR A 127 -1.58 9.21 22.19
CA THR A 127 -0.92 10.41 21.67
C THR A 127 -1.94 11.43 21.15
N GLU A 128 -1.51 12.67 21.00
CA GLU A 128 -2.32 13.79 20.48
C GLU A 128 -1.66 14.42 19.24
N ILE A 129 -0.85 13.64 18.52
CA ILE A 129 -0.12 14.11 17.34
C ILE A 129 -1.07 14.09 16.13
N GLU A 130 -1.16 15.23 15.45
CA GLU A 130 -2.06 15.43 14.31
C GLU A 130 -1.46 15.04 12.97
N ALA A 131 -0.14 14.85 12.88
CA ALA A 131 0.51 14.45 11.65
C ALA A 131 1.82 13.67 11.87
N VAL A 132 2.07 12.69 11.02
CA VAL A 132 3.24 11.78 11.09
C VAL A 132 3.90 11.58 9.74
N ASN A 133 5.17 11.19 9.76
CA ASN A 133 5.88 10.71 8.60
C ASN A 133 5.84 9.18 8.58
N ILE A 134 5.59 8.58 7.42
CA ILE A 134 5.51 7.13 7.26
C ILE A 134 6.47 6.69 6.18
N VAL A 135 7.39 5.79 6.52
CA VAL A 135 8.28 5.13 5.57
C VAL A 135 7.72 3.74 5.27
N LEU A 136 7.36 3.50 4.01
CA LEU A 136 6.72 2.26 3.58
C LEU A 136 7.16 1.84 2.17
N ILE A 137 6.90 0.58 1.82
CA ILE A 137 7.02 0.08 0.45
C ILE A 137 5.62 0.11 -0.17
N ALA A 138 5.42 1.05 -1.09
CA ALA A 138 4.16 1.25 -1.79
C ALA A 138 4.13 0.44 -3.09
N ALA A 139 2.92 0.09 -3.56
CA ALA A 139 2.75 -0.45 -4.90
C ALA A 139 2.79 0.63 -6.00
N SER A 140 2.44 1.87 -5.66
CA SER A 140 2.34 3.02 -6.56
C SER A 140 2.86 4.29 -5.88
N GLU A 141 3.59 5.11 -6.65
CA GLU A 141 4.10 6.41 -6.17
C GLU A 141 3.00 7.47 -6.17
N GLU A 142 2.09 7.40 -7.13
CA GLU A 142 0.89 8.23 -7.28
C GLU A 142 0.08 8.31 -5.97
N GLU A 143 -0.26 7.16 -5.38
CA GLU A 143 -1.04 7.11 -4.13
C GLU A 143 -0.25 7.63 -2.91
N VAL A 144 1.09 7.56 -2.94
CA VAL A 144 1.94 8.11 -1.87
C VAL A 144 1.95 9.64 -1.94
N GLU A 145 2.09 10.20 -3.15
CA GLU A 145 2.08 11.65 -3.37
C GLU A 145 0.70 12.26 -3.08
N GLU A 146 -0.40 11.61 -3.50
CA GLU A 146 -1.77 12.07 -3.24
C GLU A 146 -2.10 12.17 -1.75
N VAL A 147 -1.55 11.25 -0.96
CA VAL A 147 -1.79 11.15 0.48
C VAL A 147 -0.82 12.04 1.27
N SER A 148 0.28 12.46 0.66
CA SER A 148 1.29 13.35 1.23
C SER A 148 0.86 14.81 1.04
N GLU A 149 0.49 15.48 2.13
CA GLU A 149 0.00 16.87 2.05
C GLU A 149 1.12 17.92 2.01
N CYS A 150 2.33 17.55 2.43
CA CYS A 150 3.49 18.43 2.36
C CYS A 150 4.16 18.45 0.98
N SER A 151 3.59 17.76 -0.01
CA SER A 151 3.99 17.86 -1.41
C SER A 151 3.18 18.97 -2.08
N GLU A 152 3.86 19.96 -2.63
CA GLU A 152 3.27 21.01 -3.47
C GLU A 152 2.80 20.40 -4.82
N CYS A 153 1.73 19.60 -4.80
CA CYS A 153 1.12 19.07 -6.02
C CYS A 153 0.10 20.05 -6.58
N ASN A 154 0.58 21.05 -7.34
CA ASN A 154 -0.27 21.95 -8.12
C ASN A 154 -0.50 21.48 -9.58
N ASP A 155 0.17 20.42 -10.03
CA ASP A 155 0.04 19.88 -11.39
C ASP A 155 -0.33 18.39 -11.37
N CYS A 156 -1.47 18.03 -11.96
CA CYS A 156 -1.85 16.63 -12.16
C CYS A 156 -0.91 15.98 -13.19
N LYS A 157 0.02 15.14 -12.73
CA LYS A 157 0.88 14.32 -13.61
C LYS A 157 0.09 13.15 -14.19
N SER A 158 0.48 12.68 -15.37
CA SER A 158 -0.06 11.43 -15.93
C SER A 158 0.51 10.26 -15.13
N SER A 159 -0.25 9.17 -14.94
CA SER A 159 0.22 7.97 -14.23
C SER A 159 1.48 7.30 -14.83
N TRP A 160 1.95 7.77 -16.00
CA TRP A 160 3.19 7.34 -16.67
C TRP A 160 4.42 8.18 -16.34
N ASP A 161 4.22 9.39 -15.82
CA ASP A 161 5.32 10.30 -15.46
C ASP A 161 5.89 9.94 -14.08
N TYR A 162 5.18 9.11 -13.32
CA TYR A 162 5.62 8.55 -12.05
C TYR A 162 6.67 7.46 -12.26
N GLU A 163 7.61 7.37 -11.31
CA GLU A 163 8.59 6.30 -11.34
C GLU A 163 7.93 4.96 -11.02
N PHE A 164 8.32 3.93 -11.77
CA PHE A 164 7.86 2.59 -11.50
C PHE A 164 8.63 2.03 -10.30
N ILE A 165 7.93 1.85 -9.18
CA ILE A 165 8.53 1.31 -7.95
C ILE A 165 8.90 -0.16 -8.17
N CYS A 166 10.19 -0.41 -8.37
CA CYS A 166 10.75 -1.76 -8.46
C CYS A 166 12.23 -1.74 -8.07
N SER A 167 12.69 -2.88 -7.55
CA SER A 167 14.12 -3.11 -7.36
C SER A 167 14.78 -3.33 -8.72
N ASP A 168 15.97 -2.78 -8.92
CA ASP A 168 16.79 -3.02 -10.13
C ASP A 168 16.98 -4.51 -10.42
N LYS A 169 17.07 -5.35 -9.38
CA LYS A 169 17.21 -6.81 -9.53
C LYS A 169 15.94 -7.49 -9.99
N LEU A 170 14.78 -6.90 -9.73
CA LEU A 170 13.47 -7.43 -10.08
C LEU A 170 12.94 -6.84 -11.38
N LEU A 171 13.56 -5.79 -11.90
CA LEU A 171 13.09 -5.10 -13.09
C LEU A 171 13.13 -6.02 -14.33
N GLU A 172 14.23 -6.72 -14.56
CA GLU A 172 14.35 -7.68 -15.67
C GLU A 172 13.30 -8.82 -15.62
N PRO A 173 13.15 -9.56 -14.50
CA PRO A 173 12.14 -10.62 -14.43
C PRO A 173 10.71 -10.07 -14.54
N VAL A 174 10.42 -8.88 -13.99
CA VAL A 174 9.11 -8.23 -14.18
C VAL A 174 8.85 -7.95 -15.67
N ILE A 175 9.82 -7.40 -16.40
CA ILE A 175 9.66 -7.14 -17.83
C ILE A 175 9.42 -8.44 -18.61
N GLN A 176 10.17 -9.49 -18.31
CA GLN A 176 10.01 -10.78 -19.00
C GLN A 176 8.63 -11.40 -18.74
N ASP A 177 8.19 -11.45 -17.48
CA ASP A 177 6.90 -12.03 -17.10
C ASP A 177 5.72 -11.24 -17.66
N THR A 178 5.84 -9.91 -17.68
CA THR A 178 4.80 -9.03 -18.23
C THR A 178 4.66 -9.20 -19.74
N LEU A 179 5.78 -9.25 -20.48
CA LEU A 179 5.75 -9.51 -21.91
C LEU A 179 5.15 -10.89 -22.21
N GLN A 180 5.50 -11.91 -21.43
CA GLN A 180 4.96 -13.25 -21.61
C GLN A 180 3.43 -13.28 -21.43
N GLU A 181 2.90 -12.62 -20.40
CA GLU A 181 1.46 -12.53 -20.14
C GLU A 181 0.72 -11.71 -21.21
N VAL A 182 1.31 -10.60 -21.66
CA VAL A 182 0.72 -9.77 -22.70
C VAL A 182 0.67 -10.52 -24.03
N ILE A 183 1.75 -11.21 -24.41
CA ILE A 183 1.80 -12.02 -25.63
C ILE A 183 0.81 -13.19 -25.55
N SER A 184 0.71 -13.88 -24.41
CA SER A 184 -0.23 -15.00 -24.26
C SER A 184 -1.68 -14.52 -24.33
N THR A 185 -1.99 -13.38 -23.71
CA THR A 185 -3.32 -12.75 -23.80
C THR A 185 -3.63 -12.37 -25.24
N PHE A 186 -2.68 -11.76 -25.96
CA PHE A 186 -2.88 -11.37 -27.36
C PHE A 186 -3.07 -12.57 -28.28
N LYS A 187 -2.30 -13.66 -28.10
CA LYS A 187 -2.44 -14.90 -28.86
C LYS A 187 -3.76 -15.62 -28.58
N ALA A 188 -4.35 -15.45 -27.39
CA ALA A 188 -5.64 -16.03 -27.05
C ALA A 188 -6.81 -15.35 -27.78
N ILE A 189 -6.62 -14.12 -28.25
CA ILE A 189 -7.58 -13.44 -29.13
C ILE A 189 -7.50 -14.12 -30.50
N ARG A 190 -8.48 -14.98 -30.80
CA ARG A 190 -8.59 -15.55 -32.15
C ARG A 190 -8.88 -14.41 -33.12
N PRO A 191 -8.12 -14.24 -34.21
CA PRO A 191 -8.52 -13.32 -35.26
C PRO A 191 -9.85 -13.81 -35.84
N ASP A 192 -10.76 -12.86 -36.09
CA ASP A 192 -11.96 -13.15 -36.86
C ASP A 192 -11.54 -13.51 -38.28
N GLU A 193 -11.70 -14.78 -38.66
CA GLU A 193 -11.31 -15.27 -39.98
C GLU A 193 -12.21 -14.70 -41.09
N ASN A 194 -13.41 -14.19 -40.76
CA ASN A 194 -14.36 -13.63 -41.73
C ASN A 194 -15.02 -12.32 -41.24
N PRO A 195 -14.31 -11.18 -41.32
CA PRO A 195 -14.82 -9.88 -40.85
C PRO A 195 -16.02 -9.34 -41.65
N ASN A 196 -16.36 -9.94 -42.80
CA ASN A 196 -17.35 -9.44 -43.76
C ASN A 196 -18.49 -10.44 -44.09
N LEU A 197 -18.77 -11.44 -43.24
CA LEU A 197 -20.01 -12.20 -43.38
C LEU A 197 -21.18 -11.37 -42.85
N THR A 198 -21.64 -10.41 -43.65
CA THR A 198 -23.00 -9.88 -43.47
C THR A 198 -23.98 -11.04 -43.60
N LEU A 199 -24.97 -11.09 -42.71
CA LEU A 199 -26.01 -12.12 -42.49
C LEU A 199 -26.85 -12.55 -43.71
N HIS A 200 -26.46 -12.23 -44.94
CA HIS A 200 -27.22 -12.47 -46.19
C HIS A 200 -26.61 -13.50 -47.14
N GLN A 201 -25.49 -14.16 -46.82
CA GLN A 201 -24.87 -15.15 -47.72
C GLN A 201 -25.00 -16.61 -47.28
N VAL A 202 -25.59 -16.89 -46.11
CA VAL A 202 -25.78 -18.27 -45.61
C VAL A 202 -26.85 -19.02 -46.43
N ASP A 203 -27.73 -18.32 -47.15
CA ASP A 203 -28.83 -18.94 -47.91
C ASP A 203 -28.45 -19.42 -49.33
N GLN A 204 -27.20 -19.21 -49.78
CA GLN A 204 -26.82 -19.53 -51.18
C GLN A 204 -25.95 -20.79 -51.36
N THR A 205 -25.49 -21.44 -50.29
CA THR A 205 -24.62 -22.63 -50.37
C THR A 205 -25.32 -23.94 -50.04
N ILE A 206 -26.65 -23.99 -50.10
CA ILE A 206 -27.41 -25.25 -50.14
C ILE A 206 -28.07 -25.37 -51.53
N LYS A 207 -27.31 -25.88 -52.49
CA LYS A 207 -27.81 -26.50 -53.72
C LYS A 207 -26.94 -27.69 -54.09
#